data_AF-A0A537GF03-F1
#
_entry.id   AF-A0A537GF03-F1
#
_cell.length_a   1.000
_cell.length_b   1.000
_cell.length_c   1.000
_cell.angle_alpha   90.00
_cell.angle_beta   90.00
_cell.angle_gamma   90.00
#
_symmetry.space_group_name_H-M   'P 1'
#
loop_
_entity.id
_entity.type
_entity.pdbx_description
1 polymer ?
#
loop_
_entity_poly.entity_id
_entity_poly.type
_entity_poly.pdbx_seq_one_letter_code
_entity_poly.pdbx_strand_id
1 'polypeptide(L)'
;MGRLILLDEVDGINLRTDSGAIIAILRVIKESQFPIVLTANDPWDPKIRPLRDACLLIELKRLGLREGIPLMKGILAKERVNADEEALRSIMERDRGDMRSAITDLQILTGPKKNLTLDDTALLSNRDRTESIFEVLRIIFNSKTVAQARRALDKSDVDQEMLFQWILENTPGQIPNPRELEAAMSALAEADLYFARIRKTQSWHLLSYALDLMTAGVAVAKETSPGGWVSMKFPQRISSMSRSRGTRELRKGVGALIGSKSHISSRRGAKLYLPMIQFIHEHDPEKYREIAEWLDAKEPLDEILSLDSESTA
;
A
#
# COMPACT_ATOMS: atom_id res chain seq x y z
N MET A 1 2.08 -22.09 -43.73
CA MET A 1 1.67 -21.24 -42.59
C MET A 1 2.28 -21.82 -41.33
N GLY A 2 3.15 -21.07 -40.65
CA GLY A 2 3.66 -21.48 -39.33
C GLY A 2 2.57 -21.34 -38.27
N ARG A 3 2.58 -22.21 -37.26
CA ARG A 3 1.74 -22.07 -36.05
C ARG A 3 2.66 -21.77 -34.87
N LEU A 4 2.19 -20.94 -33.95
CA LEU A 4 2.88 -20.59 -32.70
C LEU A 4 1.89 -20.75 -31.55
N ILE A 5 2.37 -21.29 -30.43
CA ILE A 5 1.59 -21.50 -29.22
C ILE A 5 2.04 -20.46 -28.19
N LEU A 6 1.10 -19.69 -27.63
CA LEU A 6 1.36 -18.77 -26.53
C LEU A 6 0.63 -19.26 -25.29
N LEU A 7 1.36 -19.44 -24.19
CA LEU A 7 0.82 -19.72 -22.87
C LEU A 7 1.11 -18.51 -21.98
N ASP A 8 0.05 -17.79 -21.60
CA ASP A 8 0.14 -16.55 -20.81
C ASP A 8 0.06 -16.87 -19.30
N GLU A 9 0.75 -16.08 -18.46
CA GLU A 9 0.67 -16.13 -16.98
C GLU A 9 0.95 -17.50 -16.35
N VAL A 10 2.03 -18.17 -16.77
CA VAL A 10 2.33 -19.55 -16.31
C VAL A 10 2.72 -19.63 -14.81
N ASP A 11 3.07 -18.51 -14.19
CA ASP A 11 3.29 -18.35 -12.75
C ASP A 11 1.99 -18.29 -11.92
N GLY A 12 0.85 -18.05 -12.57
CA GLY A 12 -0.48 -18.07 -11.95
C GLY A 12 -1.04 -19.47 -11.68
N ILE A 13 -0.36 -20.54 -12.13
CA ILE A 13 -0.83 -21.92 -12.00
C ILE A 13 -0.86 -22.34 -10.52
N ASN A 14 -2.03 -22.80 -10.06
CA ASN A 14 -2.28 -23.08 -8.64
C ASN A 14 -1.92 -24.54 -8.33
N LEU A 15 -0.73 -24.78 -7.77
CA LEU A 15 -0.19 -26.13 -7.51
C LEU A 15 -1.09 -27.08 -6.70
N ARG A 16 -2.02 -26.57 -5.88
CA ARG A 16 -2.96 -27.39 -5.09
C ARG A 16 -4.14 -27.95 -5.90
N THR A 17 -4.54 -27.27 -6.97
CA THR A 17 -5.63 -27.69 -7.86
C THR A 17 -5.09 -28.37 -9.12
N ASP A 18 -3.87 -27.97 -9.53
CA ASP A 18 -3.27 -28.31 -10.82
C ASP A 18 -2.01 -29.18 -10.67
N SER A 19 -2.06 -30.22 -9.85
CA SER A 19 -0.90 -31.03 -9.41
C SER A 19 -0.09 -31.71 -10.54
N GLY A 20 -0.51 -31.58 -11.81
CA GLY A 20 0.18 -32.08 -13.00
C GLY A 20 0.35 -31.08 -14.14
N ALA A 21 -0.08 -29.82 -14.01
CA ALA A 21 -0.08 -28.86 -15.12
C ALA A 21 1.34 -28.55 -15.62
N ILE A 22 2.29 -28.34 -14.71
CA ILE A 22 3.69 -28.07 -15.07
C ILE A 22 4.32 -29.24 -15.83
N ILE A 23 4.02 -30.48 -15.41
CA ILE A 23 4.52 -31.70 -16.07
C ILE A 23 3.92 -31.83 -17.48
N ALA A 24 2.62 -31.54 -17.63
CA ALA A 24 1.95 -31.55 -18.92
C ALA A 24 2.54 -30.49 -19.88
N ILE A 25 2.76 -29.27 -19.39
CA ILE A 25 3.36 -28.18 -20.18
C ILE A 25 4.79 -28.57 -20.60
N LEU A 26 5.60 -29.13 -19.70
CA LEU A 26 6.94 -29.63 -20.03
C LEU A 26 6.92 -30.70 -21.12
N ARG A 27 5.94 -31.60 -21.09
CA ARG A 27 5.76 -32.61 -22.13
C ARG A 27 5.43 -31.96 -23.48
N VAL A 28 4.52 -30.99 -23.48
CA VAL A 28 4.17 -30.22 -24.68
C VAL A 28 5.39 -29.48 -25.23
N ILE A 29 6.20 -28.84 -24.39
CA ILE A 29 7.44 -28.16 -24.80
C ILE A 29 8.40 -29.12 -25.51
N LYS A 30 8.51 -30.37 -25.03
CA LYS A 30 9.41 -31.39 -25.60
C LYS A 30 8.88 -32.03 -26.88
N GLU A 31 7.57 -32.26 -26.97
CA GLU A 31 6.93 -33.00 -28.07
C GLU A 31 6.40 -32.10 -29.20
N SER A 32 6.22 -30.80 -28.94
CA SER A 32 5.61 -29.87 -29.90
C SER A 32 6.49 -29.66 -31.14
N GLN A 33 5.87 -29.71 -32.31
CA GLN A 33 6.48 -29.32 -33.58
C GLN A 33 6.35 -27.81 -33.87
N PHE A 34 5.68 -27.06 -32.99
CA PHE A 34 5.43 -25.63 -33.11
C PHE A 34 6.20 -24.84 -32.03
N PRO A 35 6.73 -23.64 -32.35
CA PRO A 35 7.29 -22.74 -31.36
C PRO A 35 6.29 -22.42 -30.25
N ILE A 36 6.77 -22.48 -29.01
CA ILE A 36 5.99 -22.15 -27.81
C ILE A 36 6.61 -20.93 -27.13
N VAL A 37 5.78 -19.95 -26.81
CA VAL A 37 6.13 -18.78 -26.00
C VAL A 37 5.38 -18.88 -24.69
N LEU A 38 6.10 -18.74 -23.58
CA LEU A 38 5.53 -18.69 -22.23
C LEU A 38 5.72 -17.27 -21.69
N THR A 39 4.72 -16.72 -20.99
CA THR A 39 4.87 -15.47 -20.24
C THR A 39 4.73 -15.76 -18.75
N ALA A 40 5.47 -15.00 -17.93
CA ALA A 40 5.37 -15.03 -16.48
C ALA A 40 5.66 -13.63 -15.93
N ASN A 41 4.97 -13.22 -14.87
CA ASN A 41 5.26 -11.98 -14.18
C ASN A 41 6.47 -12.12 -13.24
N ASP A 42 6.60 -13.26 -12.56
CA ASP A 42 7.77 -13.63 -11.77
C ASP A 42 8.44 -14.91 -12.31
N PRO A 43 9.43 -14.80 -13.22
CA PRO A 43 10.15 -15.96 -13.75
C PRO A 43 11.00 -16.70 -12.70
N TRP A 44 11.17 -16.12 -11.50
CA TRP A 44 11.94 -16.71 -10.41
C TRP A 44 11.08 -17.45 -9.39
N ASP A 45 9.74 -17.48 -9.56
CA ASP A 45 8.87 -18.29 -8.71
C ASP A 45 9.35 -19.76 -8.75
N PRO A 46 9.71 -20.35 -7.58
CA PRO A 46 10.16 -21.74 -7.48
C PRO A 46 9.25 -22.75 -8.16
N LYS A 47 7.94 -22.46 -8.26
CA LYS A 47 6.95 -23.34 -8.88
C LYS A 47 7.26 -23.56 -10.36
N ILE A 48 7.65 -22.52 -11.09
CA ILE A 48 7.86 -22.57 -12.54
C ILE A 48 9.33 -22.80 -12.93
N ARG A 49 10.21 -23.03 -11.95
CA ARG A 49 11.63 -23.36 -12.17
C ARG A 49 11.84 -24.43 -13.26
N PRO A 50 11.09 -25.56 -13.29
CA PRO A 50 11.25 -26.56 -14.34
C PRO A 50 10.96 -26.02 -15.76
N LEU A 51 9.99 -25.12 -15.90
CA LEU A 51 9.65 -24.48 -17.18
C LEU A 51 10.74 -23.51 -17.61
N ARG A 52 11.22 -22.68 -16.68
CA ARG A 52 12.32 -21.74 -16.93
C ARG A 52 13.58 -22.47 -17.42
N ASP A 53 13.95 -23.56 -16.77
CA ASP A 53 15.15 -24.33 -17.12
C ASP A 53 15.00 -25.04 -18.49
N ALA A 54 13.78 -25.20 -19.01
CA ALA A 54 13.47 -25.80 -20.32
C ALA A 54 13.31 -24.77 -21.46
N CYS A 55 13.31 -23.47 -21.16
CA CYS A 55 13.01 -22.41 -22.12
C CYS A 55 14.13 -21.37 -22.21
N LEU A 56 14.20 -20.66 -23.35
CA LEU A 56 15.03 -19.46 -23.46
C LEU A 56 14.37 -18.32 -22.68
N LEU A 57 15.03 -17.83 -21.63
CA LEU A 57 14.55 -16.70 -20.86
C LEU A 57 14.83 -15.39 -21.60
N ILE A 58 13.76 -14.65 -21.93
CA ILE A 58 13.83 -13.31 -22.48
C ILE A 58 13.23 -12.36 -21.45
N GLU A 59 14.08 -11.52 -20.86
CA GLU A 59 13.64 -10.54 -19.87
C GLU A 59 13.10 -9.28 -20.56
N LEU A 60 11.83 -8.96 -20.30
CA LEU A 60 11.22 -7.70 -20.71
C LEU A 60 11.39 -6.67 -19.58
N LYS A 61 12.30 -5.72 -19.80
CA LYS A 61 12.52 -4.62 -18.86
C LYS A 61 11.40 -3.60 -18.95
N ARG A 62 11.11 -2.97 -17.82
CA ARG A 62 10.17 -1.84 -17.76
C ARG A 62 10.68 -0.68 -18.61
N LEU A 63 9.76 0.06 -19.22
CA LEU A 63 10.13 1.21 -20.05
C LEU A 63 10.61 2.36 -19.16
N GLY A 64 11.75 2.96 -19.54
CA GLY A 64 12.21 4.20 -18.93
C GLY A 64 11.47 5.40 -19.50
N LEU A 65 11.71 6.58 -18.92
CA LEU A 65 11.17 7.84 -19.42
C LEU A 65 11.58 8.13 -20.88
N ARG A 66 12.80 7.72 -21.25
CA ARG A 66 13.36 7.96 -22.59
C ARG A 66 12.62 7.19 -23.68
N GLU A 67 12.15 5.99 -23.38
CA GLU A 67 11.42 5.13 -24.31
C GLU A 67 9.90 5.36 -24.23
N GLY A 68 9.36 5.54 -23.01
CA GLY A 68 7.93 5.66 -22.78
C GLY A 68 7.32 7.00 -23.24
N ILE A 69 8.02 8.12 -23.03
CA ILE A 69 7.51 9.45 -23.42
C ILE A 69 7.30 9.55 -24.94
N PRO A 70 8.28 9.18 -25.81
CA PRO A 70 8.07 9.19 -27.26
C PRO A 70 6.90 8.30 -27.69
N LEU A 71 6.72 7.14 -27.06
CA LEU A 71 5.62 6.23 -27.36
C LEU A 71 4.26 6.87 -27.06
N MET A 72 4.10 7.48 -25.88
CA MET A 72 2.89 8.22 -25.50
C MET A 72 2.62 9.41 -26.43
N LYS A 73 3.66 10.21 -26.77
CA LYS A 73 3.53 11.31 -27.73
C LYS A 73 3.03 10.80 -29.10
N GLY A 74 3.53 9.66 -29.55
CA GLY A 74 3.10 9.04 -30.81
C GLY A 74 1.63 8.59 -30.80
N ILE A 75 1.13 8.11 -29.65
CA ILE A 75 -0.29 7.76 -29.47
C ILE A 75 -1.14 9.03 -29.49
N LEU A 76 -0.79 10.03 -28.68
CA LEU A 76 -1.55 11.27 -28.55
C LEU A 76 -1.61 12.07 -29.86
N ALA A 77 -0.54 12.05 -30.65
CA ALA A 77 -0.51 12.68 -31.98
C ALA A 77 -1.56 12.08 -32.93
N LYS A 78 -1.80 10.76 -32.87
CA LYS A 78 -2.84 10.08 -33.67
C LYS A 78 -4.23 10.43 -33.20
N GLU A 79 -4.40 10.59 -31.89
CA GLU A 79 -5.66 11.02 -31.25
C GLU A 79 -5.89 12.55 -31.31
N ARG A 80 -4.95 13.31 -31.89
CA ARG A 80 -4.98 14.78 -32.00
C ARG A 80 -5.10 15.48 -30.63
N VAL A 81 -4.41 14.93 -29.64
CA VAL A 81 -4.28 15.48 -28.30
C VAL A 81 -2.89 16.07 -28.12
N ASN A 82 -2.80 17.32 -27.67
CA ASN A 82 -1.53 17.92 -27.25
C ASN A 82 -1.29 17.62 -25.77
N ALA A 83 -0.07 17.25 -25.40
CA ALA A 83 0.27 17.00 -24.00
C ALA A 83 1.60 17.67 -23.61
N ASP A 84 1.62 18.22 -22.41
CA ASP A 84 2.83 18.73 -21.78
C ASP A 84 3.78 17.59 -21.45
N GLU A 85 5.07 17.78 -21.70
CA GLU A 85 6.06 16.72 -21.44
C GLU A 85 6.17 16.38 -19.96
N GLU A 86 5.95 17.37 -19.08
CA GLU A 86 5.92 17.17 -17.62
C GLU A 86 4.74 16.28 -17.19
N ALA A 87 3.57 16.41 -17.83
CA ALA A 87 2.42 15.55 -17.58
C ALA A 87 2.74 14.09 -17.96
N LEU A 88 3.37 13.89 -19.11
CA LEU A 88 3.80 12.57 -19.57
C LEU A 88 4.85 11.95 -18.65
N ARG A 89 5.81 12.73 -18.14
CA ARG A 89 6.79 12.28 -17.14
C ARG A 89 6.10 11.82 -15.85
N SER A 90 5.16 12.63 -15.35
CA SER A 90 4.37 12.34 -14.14
C SER A 90 3.65 10.99 -14.23
N ILE A 91 2.97 10.73 -15.37
CA ILE A 91 2.26 9.45 -15.61
C ILE A 91 3.25 8.27 -15.64
N MET A 92 4.35 8.38 -16.40
CA MET A 92 5.33 7.29 -16.52
C MET A 92 6.04 6.96 -15.20
N GLU A 93 6.36 7.96 -14.40
CA GLU A 93 6.96 7.78 -13.08
C GLU A 93 5.97 7.10 -12.11
N ARG A 94 4.69 7.49 -12.16
CA ARG A 94 3.62 6.87 -11.37
C ARG A 94 3.44 5.39 -11.69
N ASP A 95 3.35 5.05 -12.97
CA ASP A 95 3.11 3.68 -13.42
C ASP A 95 4.38 2.83 -13.40
N ARG A 96 5.52 3.42 -12.99
CA ARG A 96 6.81 2.75 -12.83
C ARG A 96 7.20 1.99 -14.11
N GLY A 97 6.94 2.58 -15.27
CA GLY A 97 7.26 2.01 -16.58
C GLY A 97 6.31 0.93 -17.11
N ASP A 98 5.11 0.76 -16.51
CA ASP A 98 4.02 -0.05 -17.10
C ASP A 98 3.24 0.78 -18.13
N MET A 99 3.45 0.48 -19.41
CA MET A 99 2.83 1.21 -20.50
C MET A 99 1.31 0.98 -20.60
N ARG A 100 0.80 -0.19 -20.20
CA ARG A 100 -0.64 -0.47 -20.24
C ARG A 100 -1.37 0.43 -19.25
N SER A 101 -0.81 0.54 -18.05
CA SER A 101 -1.31 1.44 -17.01
C SER A 101 -1.23 2.90 -17.48
N ALA A 102 -0.09 3.31 -18.07
CA ALA A 102 0.10 4.66 -18.60
C ALA A 102 -0.88 5.04 -19.72
N ILE A 103 -1.17 4.11 -20.64
CA ILE A 103 -2.17 4.35 -21.69
C ILE A 103 -3.57 4.50 -21.09
N THR A 104 -3.89 3.70 -20.07
CA THR A 104 -5.18 3.79 -19.37
C THR A 104 -5.34 5.14 -18.69
N ASP A 105 -4.31 5.58 -17.98
CA ASP A 105 -4.24 6.90 -17.36
C ASP A 105 -4.37 8.03 -18.39
N LEU A 106 -3.68 7.93 -19.53
CA LEU A 106 -3.82 8.86 -20.64
C LEU A 106 -5.27 8.90 -21.15
N GLN A 107 -5.91 7.76 -21.36
CA GLN A 107 -7.30 7.70 -21.82
C GLN A 107 -8.25 8.39 -20.82
N ILE A 108 -8.07 8.15 -19.52
CA ILE A 108 -8.85 8.77 -18.45
C ILE A 108 -8.67 10.29 -18.46
N LEU A 109 -7.42 10.76 -18.52
CA LEU A 109 -7.09 12.17 -18.44
C LEU A 109 -7.48 12.96 -19.68
N THR A 110 -7.37 12.34 -20.86
CA THR A 110 -7.63 13.01 -22.12
C THR A 110 -9.11 13.06 -22.44
N GLY A 111 -9.91 12.02 -22.14
CA GLY A 111 -11.37 12.05 -22.26
C GLY A 111 -11.86 12.76 -23.55
N PRO A 112 -12.82 13.70 -23.49
CA PRO A 112 -13.18 14.56 -24.64
C PRO A 112 -12.27 15.77 -24.85
N LYS A 113 -11.24 15.98 -24.02
CA LYS A 113 -10.32 17.11 -24.09
C LYS A 113 -9.29 16.92 -25.21
N LYS A 114 -8.83 18.03 -25.78
CA LYS A 114 -7.77 18.04 -26.81
C LYS A 114 -6.39 18.40 -26.28
N ASN A 115 -6.29 18.80 -25.02
CA ASN A 115 -5.04 19.20 -24.38
C ASN A 115 -4.92 18.51 -23.01
N LEU A 116 -3.71 18.10 -22.65
CA LEU A 116 -3.34 17.47 -21.39
C LEU A 116 -2.21 18.27 -20.72
N THR A 117 -2.48 18.87 -19.57
CA THR A 117 -1.48 19.64 -18.82
C THR A 117 -0.99 18.89 -17.57
N LEU A 118 0.08 19.38 -16.94
CA LEU A 118 0.57 18.80 -15.69
C LEU A 118 -0.51 18.84 -14.58
N ASP A 119 -1.30 19.92 -14.52
CA ASP A 119 -2.37 20.09 -13.53
C ASP A 119 -3.48 19.04 -13.69
N ASP A 120 -3.75 18.57 -14.92
CA ASP A 120 -4.69 17.48 -15.15
C ASP A 120 -4.19 16.17 -14.51
N THR A 121 -2.87 15.94 -14.44
CA THR A 121 -2.31 14.75 -13.77
C THR A 121 -2.54 14.74 -12.26
N ALA A 122 -2.88 15.88 -11.64
CA ALA A 122 -3.28 15.94 -10.24
C ALA A 122 -4.64 15.23 -9.98
N LEU A 123 -5.50 15.11 -11.00
CA LEU A 123 -6.75 14.34 -10.93
C LEU A 123 -6.49 12.85 -10.69
N LEU A 124 -5.41 12.30 -11.27
CA LEU A 124 -5.04 10.89 -11.13
C LEU A 124 -4.49 10.52 -9.74
N SER A 125 -3.86 11.47 -9.02
CA SER A 125 -3.01 11.09 -7.88
C SER A 125 -3.70 11.14 -6.51
N ASN A 126 -4.68 12.04 -6.29
CA ASN A 126 -5.28 12.21 -4.97
C ASN A 126 -6.70 12.80 -4.99
N ARG A 127 -7.27 13.23 -6.12
CA ARG A 127 -8.52 13.98 -6.10
C ARG A 127 -9.77 13.12 -6.16
N ASP A 128 -9.94 12.18 -7.10
CA ASP A 128 -11.19 11.43 -7.19
C ASP A 128 -11.50 10.59 -5.93
N ARG A 129 -10.51 9.88 -5.39
CA ARG A 129 -10.69 9.10 -4.15
C ARG A 129 -10.80 9.96 -2.89
N THR A 130 -10.12 11.10 -2.84
CA THR A 130 -10.14 11.96 -1.64
C THR A 130 -11.32 12.93 -1.66
N GLU A 131 -11.74 13.42 -2.83
CA GLU A 131 -12.99 14.17 -2.97
C GLU A 131 -14.19 13.26 -2.72
N SER A 132 -14.22 12.03 -3.27
CA SER A 132 -15.28 11.06 -2.95
C SER A 132 -15.30 10.69 -1.47
N ILE A 133 -14.13 10.48 -0.84
CA ILE A 133 -14.11 10.18 0.61
C ILE A 133 -14.48 11.39 1.47
N PHE A 134 -14.11 12.62 1.10
CA PHE A 134 -14.55 13.80 1.84
C PHE A 134 -16.06 14.02 1.73
N GLU A 135 -16.68 13.61 0.63
CA GLU A 135 -18.15 13.57 0.51
C GLU A 135 -18.74 12.50 1.42
N VAL A 136 -18.18 11.29 1.44
CA VAL A 136 -18.61 10.20 2.34
C VAL A 136 -18.50 10.62 3.80
N LEU A 137 -17.36 11.18 4.22
CA LEU A 137 -17.15 11.69 5.56
C LEU A 137 -18.13 12.82 5.90
N ARG A 138 -18.38 13.75 4.96
CA ARG A 138 -19.39 14.80 5.13
C ARG A 138 -20.79 14.22 5.33
N ILE A 139 -21.15 13.16 4.63
CA ILE A 139 -22.42 12.47 4.84
C ILE A 139 -22.44 11.84 6.24
N ILE A 140 -21.41 11.10 6.63
CA ILE A 140 -21.35 10.42 7.94
C ILE A 140 -21.46 11.44 9.08
N PHE A 141 -20.61 12.46 9.11
CA PHE A 141 -20.58 13.44 10.20
C PHE A 141 -21.78 14.40 10.23
N ASN A 142 -22.61 14.46 9.19
CA ASN A 142 -23.80 15.33 9.18
C ASN A 142 -25.11 14.55 9.02
N SER A 143 -25.07 13.22 9.04
CA SER A 143 -26.25 12.38 8.96
C SER A 143 -27.05 12.45 10.25
N LYS A 144 -28.36 12.66 10.13
CA LYS A 144 -29.28 12.67 11.29
C LYS A 144 -29.94 11.32 11.55
N THR A 145 -29.74 10.36 10.64
CA THR A 145 -30.37 9.03 10.71
C THR A 145 -29.35 7.94 10.42
N VAL A 146 -29.52 6.80 11.11
CA VAL A 146 -28.71 5.58 10.91
C VAL A 146 -28.70 5.16 9.44
N ALA A 147 -29.88 5.18 8.79
CA ALA A 147 -30.01 4.78 7.39
C ALA A 147 -29.28 5.70 6.40
N GLN A 148 -29.09 6.98 6.74
CA GLN A 148 -28.33 7.92 5.90
C GLN A 148 -26.83 7.71 6.09
N ALA A 149 -26.38 7.56 7.34
CA ALA A 149 -24.97 7.29 7.65
C ALA A 149 -24.51 5.97 7.00
N ARG A 150 -25.35 4.93 7.05
CA ARG A 150 -25.05 3.63 6.45
C ARG A 150 -24.95 3.68 4.93
N ARG A 151 -25.84 4.42 4.26
CA ARG A 151 -25.81 4.63 2.80
C ARG A 151 -24.56 5.38 2.31
N ALA A 152 -23.82 6.04 3.22
CA ALA A 152 -22.53 6.63 2.85
C ALA A 152 -21.49 5.56 2.44
N LEU A 153 -21.63 4.33 2.97
CA LEU A 153 -20.75 3.21 2.62
C LEU A 153 -20.90 2.80 1.15
N ASP A 154 -22.11 2.87 0.60
CA ASP A 154 -22.38 2.51 -0.80
C ASP A 154 -21.70 3.48 -1.79
N LYS A 155 -21.29 4.65 -1.31
CA LYS A 155 -20.59 5.69 -2.09
C LYS A 155 -19.08 5.71 -1.85
N SER A 156 -18.57 4.82 -1.00
CA SER A 156 -17.16 4.79 -0.64
C SER A 156 -16.35 4.00 -1.66
N ASP A 157 -15.43 4.66 -2.34
CA ASP A 157 -14.45 4.02 -3.23
C ASP A 157 -13.23 3.45 -2.48
N VAL A 158 -13.14 3.70 -1.16
CA VAL A 158 -12.11 3.13 -0.30
C VAL A 158 -12.62 1.91 0.44
N ASP A 159 -11.70 0.99 0.76
CA ASP A 159 -12.02 -0.15 1.61
C ASP A 159 -12.45 0.30 3.01
N GLN A 160 -13.17 -0.58 3.70
CA GLN A 160 -13.84 -0.26 4.95
C GLN A 160 -12.85 -0.02 6.10
N GLU A 161 -11.69 -0.68 6.11
CA GLU A 161 -10.66 -0.45 7.13
C GLU A 161 -9.97 0.90 6.90
N MET A 162 -9.73 1.27 5.64
CA MET A 162 -9.22 2.59 5.30
C MET A 162 -10.23 3.68 5.68
N LEU A 163 -11.51 3.52 5.33
CA LEU A 163 -12.57 4.43 5.73
C LEU A 163 -12.64 4.61 7.25
N PHE A 164 -12.46 3.52 8.01
CA PHE A 164 -12.39 3.57 9.47
C PHE A 164 -11.25 4.48 9.95
N GLN A 165 -10.07 4.39 9.37
CA GLN A 165 -8.95 5.26 9.73
C GLN A 165 -9.25 6.74 9.43
N TRP A 166 -9.96 7.02 8.32
CA TRP A 166 -10.39 8.38 7.97
C TRP A 166 -11.41 8.95 8.96
N ILE A 167 -12.40 8.16 9.37
CA ILE A 167 -13.38 8.59 10.37
C ILE A 167 -12.67 8.84 11.69
N LEU A 168 -11.81 7.92 12.14
CA LEU A 168 -11.08 8.04 13.40
C LEU A 168 -10.21 9.31 13.47
N GLU A 169 -9.44 9.60 12.42
CA GLU A 169 -8.58 10.80 12.36
C GLU A 169 -9.39 12.10 12.47
N ASN A 170 -10.57 12.13 11.84
CA ASN A 170 -11.36 13.36 11.70
C ASN A 170 -12.39 13.56 12.81
N THR A 171 -12.75 12.51 13.55
CA THR A 171 -13.78 12.56 14.60
C THR A 171 -13.52 13.66 15.65
N PRO A 172 -12.30 13.81 16.22
CA PRO A 172 -12.02 14.86 17.20
C PRO A 172 -12.20 16.29 16.67
N GLY A 173 -11.93 16.51 15.38
CA GLY A 173 -12.14 17.81 14.75
C GLY A 173 -13.61 18.08 14.43
N GLN A 174 -14.35 17.05 14.03
CA GLN A 174 -15.75 17.17 13.58
C GLN A 174 -16.76 17.15 14.74
N ILE A 175 -16.36 16.66 15.92
CA ILE A 175 -17.18 16.58 17.14
C ILE A 175 -16.42 17.26 18.30
N PRO A 176 -16.56 18.60 18.46
CA PRO A 176 -15.81 19.36 19.46
C PRO A 176 -16.33 19.21 20.88
N ASN A 177 -17.60 18.82 21.06
CA ASN A 177 -18.18 18.60 22.40
C ASN A 177 -17.55 17.36 23.04
N PRO A 178 -16.91 17.46 24.23
CA PRO A 178 -16.23 16.33 24.85
C PRO A 178 -17.12 15.12 25.15
N ARG A 179 -18.39 15.33 25.52
CA ARG A 179 -19.32 14.23 25.84
C ARG A 179 -19.76 13.48 24.58
N GLU A 180 -20.04 14.22 23.52
CA GLU A 180 -20.38 13.66 22.21
C GLU A 180 -19.17 12.93 21.60
N LEU A 181 -17.98 13.51 21.76
CA LEU A 181 -16.72 12.91 21.31
C LEU A 181 -16.43 11.60 22.04
N GLU A 182 -16.66 11.53 23.36
CA GLU A 182 -16.52 10.30 24.13
C GLU A 182 -17.41 9.19 23.56
N ALA A 183 -18.69 9.49 23.30
CA ALA A 183 -19.62 8.53 22.72
C ALA A 183 -19.19 8.07 21.32
N ALA A 184 -18.78 9.00 20.45
CA ALA A 184 -18.29 8.68 19.11
C ALA A 184 -17.01 7.82 19.14
N MET A 185 -16.05 8.16 20.00
CA MET A 185 -14.81 7.41 20.16
C MET A 185 -15.05 6.04 20.77
N SER A 186 -16.04 5.90 21.67
CA SER A 186 -16.46 4.61 22.22
C SER A 186 -17.04 3.69 21.15
N ALA A 187 -17.89 4.22 20.26
CA ALA A 187 -18.41 3.48 19.12
C ALA A 187 -17.29 3.04 18.16
N LEU A 188 -16.33 3.92 17.86
CA LEU A 188 -15.16 3.59 17.04
C LEU A 188 -14.26 2.54 17.68
N ALA A 189 -14.06 2.61 19.01
CA ALA A 189 -13.29 1.62 19.74
C ALA A 189 -13.96 0.23 19.66
N GLU A 190 -15.28 0.16 19.80
CA GLU A 190 -16.03 -1.08 19.65
C GLU A 190 -15.96 -1.62 18.21
N ALA A 191 -16.06 -0.75 17.20
CA ALA A 191 -15.87 -1.12 15.81
C ALA A 191 -14.48 -1.73 15.54
N ASP A 192 -13.41 -1.16 16.10
CA ASP A 192 -12.04 -1.71 15.98
C ASP A 192 -11.93 -3.11 16.62
N LEU A 193 -12.62 -3.35 17.75
CA LEU A 193 -12.69 -4.69 18.35
C LEU A 193 -13.38 -5.70 17.42
N TYR A 194 -14.46 -5.30 16.74
CA TYR A 194 -15.09 -6.17 15.73
C TYR A 194 -14.15 -6.43 14.55
N PHE A 195 -13.48 -5.41 14.01
CA PHE A 195 -12.48 -5.60 12.95
C PHE A 195 -11.34 -6.54 13.40
N ALA A 196 -10.84 -6.40 14.63
CA ALA A 196 -9.81 -7.27 15.20
C ALA A 196 -10.30 -8.72 15.33
N ARG A 197 -11.55 -8.94 15.75
CA ARG A 197 -12.17 -10.26 15.80
C ARG A 197 -12.33 -10.86 14.41
N ILE A 198 -12.84 -10.11 13.44
CA ILE A 198 -12.99 -10.54 12.03
C ILE A 198 -11.65 -11.02 11.48
N ARG A 199 -10.57 -10.24 11.65
CA ARG A 199 -9.22 -10.64 11.20
C ARG A 199 -8.77 -11.97 11.80
N LYS A 200 -9.09 -12.20 13.08
CA LYS A 200 -8.68 -13.41 13.81
C LYS A 200 -9.52 -14.65 13.49
N THR A 201 -10.84 -14.50 13.37
CA THR A 201 -11.79 -15.62 13.26
C THR A 201 -12.36 -15.81 11.87
N GLN A 202 -12.12 -14.87 10.95
CA GLN A 202 -12.72 -14.84 9.60
C GLN A 202 -14.27 -14.84 9.62
N SER A 203 -14.85 -14.38 10.72
CA SER A 203 -16.30 -14.33 10.92
C SER A 203 -16.91 -13.07 10.31
N TRP A 204 -17.11 -13.06 8.99
CA TRP A 204 -17.57 -11.89 8.23
C TRP A 204 -18.96 -11.35 8.61
N HIS A 205 -19.80 -12.14 9.29
CA HIS A 205 -21.10 -11.66 9.80
C HIS A 205 -20.95 -10.52 10.83
N LEU A 206 -19.79 -10.39 11.48
CA LEU A 206 -19.51 -9.31 12.41
C LEU A 206 -19.28 -7.97 11.70
N LEU A 207 -19.07 -7.98 10.38
CA LEU A 207 -18.73 -6.79 9.62
C LEU A 207 -19.87 -5.76 9.63
N SER A 208 -21.13 -6.21 9.57
CA SER A 208 -22.27 -5.29 9.65
C SER A 208 -22.27 -4.47 10.93
N TYR A 209 -21.88 -5.08 12.06
CA TYR A 209 -21.79 -4.39 13.35
C TYR A 209 -20.66 -3.36 13.36
N ALA A 210 -19.48 -3.73 12.85
CA ALA A 210 -18.36 -2.80 12.73
C ALA A 210 -18.72 -1.58 11.87
N LEU A 211 -19.38 -1.81 10.74
CA LEU A 211 -19.84 -0.78 9.81
C LEU A 211 -20.88 0.15 10.43
N ASP A 212 -21.87 -0.41 11.13
CA ASP A 212 -22.92 0.38 11.79
C ASP A 212 -22.33 1.25 12.91
N LEU A 213 -21.38 0.71 13.69
CA LEU A 213 -20.71 1.46 14.77
C LEU A 213 -19.80 2.57 14.24
N MET A 214 -18.96 2.29 13.23
CA MET A 214 -18.04 3.31 12.70
C MET A 214 -18.75 4.41 11.92
N THR A 215 -19.95 4.16 11.38
CA THR A 215 -20.72 5.16 10.63
C THR A 215 -21.83 5.78 11.47
N ALA A 216 -22.90 5.03 11.72
CA ALA A 216 -24.08 5.51 12.43
C ALA A 216 -23.80 5.78 13.91
N GLY A 217 -22.94 4.97 14.56
CA GLY A 217 -22.53 5.22 15.94
C GLY A 217 -21.87 6.59 16.12
N VAL A 218 -20.99 6.97 15.19
CA VAL A 218 -20.34 8.30 15.17
C VAL A 218 -21.32 9.41 14.80
N ALA A 219 -22.18 9.17 13.80
CA ALA A 219 -23.16 10.15 13.34
C ALA A 219 -24.18 10.51 14.42
N VAL A 220 -24.71 9.50 15.13
CA VAL A 220 -25.73 9.67 16.18
C VAL A 220 -25.13 10.29 17.44
N ALA A 221 -23.85 10.04 17.74
CA ALA A 221 -23.18 10.66 18.87
C ALA A 221 -23.04 12.19 18.73
N LYS A 222 -23.07 12.71 17.50
CA LYS A 222 -22.96 14.15 17.22
C LYS A 222 -24.32 14.83 17.26
N GLU A 223 -24.55 15.61 18.29
CA GLU A 223 -25.74 16.45 18.46
C GLU A 223 -25.45 17.91 18.08
N THR A 224 -24.23 18.37 18.36
CA THR A 224 -23.79 19.74 18.06
C THR A 224 -22.86 19.79 16.84
N SER A 225 -23.11 20.77 15.97
CA SER A 225 -22.23 21.04 14.84
C SER A 225 -21.10 21.98 15.25
N PRO A 226 -19.88 21.83 14.69
CA PRO A 226 -18.80 22.78 14.91
C PRO A 226 -19.22 24.20 14.53
N GLY A 227 -18.73 25.21 15.25
CA GLY A 227 -19.04 26.62 15.01
C GLY A 227 -18.46 27.21 13.72
N GLY A 228 -17.90 26.39 12.84
CA GLY A 228 -17.27 26.79 11.59
C GLY A 228 -16.84 25.60 10.75
N TRP A 229 -16.28 25.88 9.57
CA TRP A 229 -15.74 24.85 8.69
C TRP A 229 -14.50 24.21 9.31
N VAL A 230 -14.51 22.89 9.48
CA VAL A 230 -13.36 22.10 9.95
C VAL A 230 -12.83 21.28 8.78
N SER A 231 -11.57 21.49 8.42
CA SER A 231 -10.93 20.73 7.34
C SER A 231 -10.71 19.28 7.74
N MET A 232 -10.97 18.36 6.81
CA MET A 232 -10.70 16.95 6.99
C MET A 232 -9.27 16.63 6.55
N LYS A 233 -8.61 15.73 7.29
CA LYS A 233 -7.20 15.36 7.11
C LYS A 233 -7.05 13.87 6.82
N PHE A 234 -5.98 13.54 6.10
CA PHE A 234 -5.56 12.16 5.86
C PHE A 234 -5.13 11.47 7.17
N PRO A 235 -5.43 10.16 7.35
CA PRO A 235 -5.05 9.39 8.54
C PRO A 235 -3.55 9.41 8.81
N GLN A 236 -3.16 10.09 9.88
CA GLN A 236 -1.75 10.25 10.22
C GLN A 236 -1.13 8.93 10.67
N ARG A 237 -1.92 8.02 11.24
CA ARG A 237 -1.46 6.68 11.64
C ARG A 237 -0.90 5.87 10.47
N ILE A 238 -1.53 5.94 9.29
CA ILE A 238 -1.06 5.22 8.10
C ILE A 238 0.24 5.84 7.59
N SER A 239 0.26 7.17 7.50
CA SER A 239 1.46 7.92 7.12
C SER A 239 2.64 7.63 8.07
N SER A 240 2.41 7.63 9.38
CA SER A 240 3.44 7.35 10.38
C SER A 240 3.88 5.89 10.36
N MET A 241 2.97 4.94 10.14
CA MET A 241 3.31 3.53 9.97
C MET A 241 4.14 3.28 8.70
N SER A 242 3.82 3.96 7.60
CA SER A 242 4.62 3.86 6.36
C SER A 242 6.02 4.43 6.56
N ARG A 243 6.12 5.67 7.09
CA ARG A 243 7.40 6.34 7.39
C ARG A 243 8.29 5.53 8.32
N SER A 244 7.72 4.99 9.40
CA SER A 244 8.46 4.19 10.39
C SER A 244 8.70 2.74 9.96
N ARG A 245 8.30 2.31 8.76
CA ARG A 245 8.43 0.90 8.35
C ARG A 245 9.89 0.44 8.28
N GLY A 246 10.76 1.24 7.66
CA GLY A 246 12.20 0.94 7.55
C GLY A 246 12.84 0.82 8.93
N THR A 247 12.72 1.87 9.75
CA THR A 247 13.24 1.91 11.12
C THR A 247 12.71 0.77 11.98
N ARG A 248 11.44 0.39 11.85
CA ARG A 248 10.85 -0.73 12.61
C ARG A 248 11.40 -2.08 12.18
N GLU A 249 11.58 -2.33 10.89
CA GLU A 249 12.15 -3.60 10.41
C GLU A 249 13.62 -3.71 10.83
N LEU A 250 14.36 -2.61 10.74
CA LEU A 250 15.75 -2.53 11.14
C LEU A 250 15.93 -2.74 12.66
N ARG A 251 15.14 -2.05 13.50
CA ARG A 251 15.10 -2.28 14.96
C ARG A 251 14.69 -3.71 15.33
N LYS A 252 13.78 -4.33 14.57
CA LYS A 252 13.35 -5.73 14.75
C LYS A 252 14.48 -6.71 14.38
N GLY A 253 15.23 -6.43 13.32
CA GLY A 253 16.41 -7.18 12.90
C GLY A 253 17.50 -7.16 13.99
N VAL A 254 17.90 -5.97 14.43
CA VAL A 254 18.87 -5.83 15.54
C VAL A 254 18.36 -6.46 16.82
N GLY A 255 17.07 -6.27 17.14
CA GLY A 255 16.43 -6.93 18.27
C GLY A 255 16.54 -8.45 18.19
N ALA A 256 16.44 -9.06 17.00
CA ALA A 256 16.59 -10.50 16.82
C ALA A 256 18.02 -10.98 17.06
N LEU A 257 19.03 -10.22 16.61
CA LEU A 257 20.45 -10.52 16.89
C LEU A 257 20.72 -10.49 18.40
N ILE A 258 20.30 -9.42 19.08
CA ILE A 258 20.38 -9.31 20.55
C ILE A 258 19.63 -10.47 21.21
N GLY A 259 18.41 -10.75 20.75
CA GLY A 259 17.58 -11.83 21.28
C GLY A 259 18.24 -13.21 21.16
N SER A 260 18.94 -13.47 20.05
CA SER A 260 19.64 -14.73 19.81
C SER A 260 20.80 -14.96 20.78
N LYS A 261 21.53 -13.90 21.14
CA LYS A 261 22.70 -13.96 22.03
C LYS A 261 22.32 -13.88 23.51
N SER A 262 21.21 -13.21 23.83
CA SER A 262 20.76 -12.96 25.20
C SER A 262 19.54 -13.81 25.63
N HIS A 263 19.10 -14.75 24.78
CA HIS A 263 17.96 -15.64 25.03
C HIS A 263 16.64 -14.93 25.38
N ILE A 264 16.35 -13.83 24.68
CA ILE A 264 15.11 -13.05 24.86
C ILE A 264 14.42 -12.77 23.52
N SER A 265 13.16 -12.37 23.55
CA SER A 265 12.44 -12.02 22.33
C SER A 265 13.03 -10.78 21.65
N SER A 266 12.96 -10.72 20.31
CA SER A 266 13.44 -9.58 19.53
C SER A 266 12.89 -8.24 20.03
N ARG A 267 11.59 -8.19 20.34
CA ARG A 267 10.93 -7.01 20.90
C ARG A 267 11.52 -6.60 22.25
N ARG A 268 11.83 -7.56 23.12
CA ARG A 268 12.40 -7.30 24.45
C ARG A 268 13.87 -6.88 24.34
N GLY A 269 14.63 -7.50 23.42
CA GLY A 269 16.00 -7.15 23.09
C GLY A 269 16.11 -5.71 22.62
N ALA A 270 15.34 -5.35 21.58
CA ALA A 270 15.29 -3.98 21.07
C ALA A 270 14.89 -2.96 22.14
N LYS A 271 13.86 -3.24 22.94
CA LYS A 271 13.36 -2.29 23.95
C LYS A 271 14.36 -2.05 25.10
N LEU A 272 15.07 -3.08 25.54
CA LEU A 272 15.96 -2.97 26.71
C LEU A 272 17.37 -2.54 26.34
N TYR A 273 17.92 -3.10 25.26
CA TYR A 273 19.35 -2.97 24.96
C TYR A 273 19.67 -1.88 23.96
N LEU A 274 18.80 -1.54 22.99
CA LEU A 274 19.09 -0.46 22.04
C LEU A 274 19.36 0.88 22.74
N PRO A 275 18.56 1.34 23.73
CA PRO A 275 18.87 2.59 24.43
C PRO A 275 20.22 2.55 25.18
N MET A 276 20.62 1.37 25.68
CA MET A 276 21.92 1.20 26.34
C MET A 276 23.06 1.24 25.32
N ILE A 277 22.90 0.60 24.16
CA ILE A 277 23.89 0.61 23.08
C ILE A 277 24.05 2.03 22.51
N GLN A 278 22.96 2.79 22.39
CA GLN A 278 22.97 4.22 22.04
C GLN A 278 23.78 5.04 23.04
N PHE A 279 23.51 4.86 24.33
CA PHE A 279 24.27 5.54 25.38
C PHE A 279 25.77 5.19 25.34
N ILE A 280 26.12 3.91 25.12
CA ILE A 280 27.51 3.45 25.01
C ILE A 280 28.17 4.06 23.76
N HIS A 281 27.49 4.12 22.63
CA HIS A 281 28.01 4.75 21.41
C HIS A 281 28.42 6.22 21.64
N GLU A 282 27.63 6.99 22.39
CA GLU A 282 27.90 8.39 22.69
C GLU A 282 29.07 8.60 23.67
N HIS A 283 29.30 7.67 24.59
CA HIS A 283 30.24 7.86 25.72
C HIS A 283 31.51 7.00 25.65
N ASP A 284 31.47 5.87 24.93
CA ASP A 284 32.57 4.91 24.79
C ASP A 284 32.53 4.21 23.41
N PRO A 285 33.07 4.86 22.36
CA PRO A 285 33.06 4.34 21.00
C PRO A 285 33.83 3.02 20.81
N GLU A 286 34.84 2.75 21.63
CA GLU A 286 35.60 1.49 21.55
C GLU A 286 34.73 0.33 22.03
N LYS A 287 34.10 0.49 23.19
CA LYS A 287 33.19 -0.52 23.74
C LYS A 287 31.95 -0.74 22.88
N TYR A 288 31.47 0.31 22.22
CA TYR A 288 30.43 0.17 21.19
C TYR A 288 30.87 -0.76 20.06
N ARG A 289 32.09 -0.58 19.51
CA ARG A 289 32.59 -1.42 18.41
C ARG A 289 32.69 -2.89 18.82
N GLU A 290 33.19 -3.17 20.02
CA GLU A 290 33.26 -4.54 20.55
C GLU A 290 31.88 -5.19 20.62
N ILE A 291 30.88 -4.45 21.13
CA ILE A 291 29.49 -4.94 21.25
C ILE A 291 28.87 -5.13 19.86
N ALA A 292 29.08 -4.19 18.95
CA ALA A 292 28.56 -4.23 17.59
C ALA A 292 29.12 -5.42 16.78
N GLU A 293 30.42 -5.71 16.94
CA GLU A 293 31.09 -6.88 16.34
C GLU A 293 30.62 -8.19 16.98
N TRP A 294 30.49 -8.24 18.30
CA TRP A 294 29.98 -9.44 18.99
C TRP A 294 28.53 -9.79 18.59
N LEU A 295 27.71 -8.78 18.31
CA LEU A 295 26.33 -8.92 17.83
C LEU A 295 26.23 -9.20 16.32
N ASP A 296 27.32 -9.06 15.55
CA ASP A 296 27.30 -9.06 14.08
C ASP A 296 26.29 -8.04 13.51
N ALA A 297 26.24 -6.86 14.13
CA ALA A 297 25.18 -5.87 13.94
C ALA A 297 25.71 -4.45 13.70
N LYS A 298 26.96 -4.30 13.30
CA LYS A 298 27.61 -2.98 13.15
C LYS A 298 26.89 -2.05 12.17
N GLU A 299 26.72 -2.49 10.92
CA GLU A 299 25.98 -1.74 9.90
C GLU A 299 24.55 -1.36 10.33
N PRO A 300 23.70 -2.30 10.81
CA PRO A 300 22.35 -1.93 11.20
C PRO A 300 22.28 -1.12 12.51
N LEU A 301 23.26 -1.22 13.42
CA LEU A 301 23.31 -0.36 14.60
C LEU A 301 23.70 1.08 14.25
N ASP A 302 24.70 1.25 13.38
CA ASP A 302 25.14 2.56 12.89
C ASP A 302 23.98 3.27 12.16
N GLU A 303 23.19 2.54 11.37
CA GLU A 303 22.00 3.09 10.69
C GLU A 303 20.89 3.53 11.67
N ILE A 304 20.65 2.79 12.76
CA ILE A 304 19.71 3.23 13.83
C ILE A 304 20.19 4.54 14.45
N LEU A 305 21.49 4.60 14.76
CA LEU A 305 22.10 5.75 15.45
C LEU A 305 22.05 7.01 14.60
N SER A 306 22.24 6.90 13.27
CA SER A 306 22.08 8.02 12.35
C SER A 306 20.63 8.50 12.22
N LEU A 307 19.66 7.60 12.27
CA LEU A 307 18.24 7.96 12.14
C LEU A 307 17.69 8.64 13.41
N ASP A 308 18.21 8.27 14.59
CA ASP A 308 17.76 8.84 15.85
C ASP A 308 18.37 10.23 16.12
N SER A 309 19.57 10.53 15.59
CA SER A 309 20.21 11.86 15.67
C SER A 309 19.58 12.91 14.74
N GLU A 310 18.99 12.50 13.62
CA GLU A 310 18.18 13.38 12.76
C GLU A 310 16.81 13.74 13.38
N SER A 311 16.33 12.99 14.38
CA SER A 311 15.03 13.26 15.02
C SER A 311 15.10 14.24 16.20
N THR A 312 16.32 14.52 16.69
CA THR A 312 16.60 15.40 17.83
C THR A 312 17.14 16.79 17.43
N ALA A 313 17.33 17.03 16.12
CA ALA A 313 17.67 18.33 15.53
C ALA A 313 16.43 19.03 14.96
#